data_AF-A0A9D6WNT8-F1
#
_entry.id   AF-A0A9D6WNT8-F1
#
_cell.length_a   1.000
_cell.length_b   1.000
_cell.length_c   1.000
_cell.angle_alpha   90.00
_cell.angle_beta   90.00
_cell.angle_gamma   90.00
#
_symmetry.space_group_name_H-M   'P 1'
#
loop_
_entity.id
_entity.type
_entity.pdbx_description
1 polymer ?
#
loop_
_entity_poly.entity_id
_entity_poly.type
_entity_poly.pdbx_seq_one_letter_code
_entity_poly.pdbx_strand_id
1 'polypeptide(L)'
;MPNYKHTDDQHLPNGSIVYWSRRQGRQVPVSCGSCGRERLVSTSNAAIKAFTGICQECAHDLVGEFNMHKEDKTLPNGSIIYWSRRKGKDIPVQCGMCNQERVVLNKLASQKNFTGICYDCAYASQRKYNDVQQLPNGSIVYWNERQGGRDEPIRVQCGICDEIRLMPAYKVANPNFTGYCVGCARTGHRSHFWKGGRFKHPNGYILVRLTPDHPYYCMADIHHLVPEHRLIMAEHIGRPLRENEIVHHKNGVKDDNQIENLELLARSRHHTGFQNKGDSASEANLWRLVIALVKMLSHKS
;
A
#
# COMPACT_ATOMS: atom_id res chain seq x y z
N MET A 1 -59.01 -32.58 6.99
CA MET A 1 -57.91 -33.50 6.60
C MET A 1 -57.29 -32.96 5.31
N PRO A 2 -55.96 -32.85 5.16
CA PRO A 2 -55.38 -32.22 3.97
C PRO A 2 -55.62 -33.13 2.76
N ASN A 3 -56.17 -32.55 1.70
CA ASN A 3 -56.59 -33.20 0.48
C ASN A 3 -55.35 -33.48 -0.40
N TYR A 4 -54.72 -34.64 -0.24
CA TYR A 4 -53.54 -35.02 -1.01
C TYR A 4 -53.95 -35.70 -2.31
N LYS A 5 -53.63 -35.07 -3.45
CA LYS A 5 -54.11 -35.42 -4.80
C LYS A 5 -53.58 -36.73 -5.41
N HIS A 6 -52.72 -37.48 -4.70
CA HIS A 6 -52.07 -38.67 -5.26
C HIS A 6 -52.43 -39.89 -4.41
N THR A 7 -53.24 -40.78 -4.99
CA THR A 7 -53.63 -42.07 -4.40
C THR A 7 -52.92 -43.24 -5.07
N ASP A 8 -52.60 -43.10 -6.36
CA ASP A 8 -51.96 -44.15 -7.16
C ASP A 8 -50.45 -43.92 -7.27
N ASP A 9 -49.73 -45.03 -7.40
CA ASP A 9 -48.27 -45.01 -7.55
C ASP A 9 -47.87 -44.31 -8.85
N GLN A 10 -46.84 -43.47 -8.75
CA GLN A 10 -46.40 -42.63 -9.85
C GLN A 10 -45.08 -43.15 -10.43
N HIS A 11 -45.09 -43.49 -11.71
CA HIS A 11 -43.90 -43.87 -12.47
C HIS A 11 -43.24 -42.63 -13.10
N LEU A 12 -41.95 -42.45 -12.85
CA LEU A 12 -41.16 -41.35 -13.41
C LEU A 12 -40.41 -41.82 -14.68
N PRO A 13 -40.10 -40.90 -15.63
CA PRO A 13 -39.48 -41.25 -16.91
C PRO A 13 -38.13 -41.97 -16.83
N ASN A 14 -37.43 -41.86 -15.69
CA ASN A 14 -36.13 -42.50 -15.47
C ASN A 14 -36.23 -43.86 -14.74
N GLY A 15 -37.42 -44.46 -14.72
CA GLY A 15 -37.67 -45.76 -14.08
C GLY A 15 -37.87 -45.71 -12.57
N SER A 16 -37.80 -44.52 -11.94
CA SER A 16 -38.10 -44.38 -10.51
C SER A 16 -39.61 -44.47 -10.26
N ILE A 17 -40.01 -44.98 -9.09
CA ILE A 17 -41.43 -45.14 -8.72
C ILE A 17 -41.68 -44.48 -7.37
N VAL A 18 -42.70 -43.64 -7.27
CA VAL A 18 -43.18 -43.05 -6.01
C VAL A 18 -44.43 -43.81 -5.57
N TYR A 19 -44.34 -44.53 -4.45
CA TYR A 19 -45.41 -45.41 -3.97
C TYR A 19 -46.42 -44.65 -3.09
N TRP A 20 -47.24 -43.80 -3.70
CA TRP A 20 -48.27 -43.03 -2.99
C TRP A 20 -49.28 -43.94 -2.26
N SER A 21 -49.53 -45.14 -2.77
CA SER A 21 -50.37 -46.16 -2.14
C SER A 21 -49.80 -46.68 -0.80
N ARG A 22 -48.46 -46.60 -0.61
CA ARG A 22 -47.73 -47.09 0.57
C ARG A 22 -47.28 -45.96 1.50
N ARG A 23 -47.89 -44.78 1.38
CA ARG A 23 -47.52 -43.59 2.14
C ARG A 23 -47.73 -43.77 3.66
N GLN A 24 -46.76 -43.29 4.44
CA GLN A 24 -46.78 -43.29 5.90
C GLN A 24 -46.70 -41.86 6.43
N GLY A 25 -47.86 -41.23 6.65
CA GLY A 25 -47.93 -39.86 7.18
C GLY A 25 -47.32 -38.81 6.24
N ARG A 26 -46.18 -38.22 6.63
CA ARG A 26 -45.44 -37.23 5.81
C ARG A 26 -44.32 -37.84 4.97
N GLN A 27 -44.20 -39.17 4.95
CA GLN A 27 -43.20 -39.88 4.17
C GLN A 27 -43.85 -40.81 3.15
N VAL A 28 -43.21 -40.95 2.00
CA VAL A 28 -43.61 -41.84 0.91
C VAL A 28 -42.41 -42.67 0.46
N PRO A 29 -42.55 -43.99 0.28
CA PRO A 29 -41.48 -44.80 -0.29
C PRO A 29 -41.25 -44.46 -1.77
N VAL A 30 -39.99 -44.40 -2.17
CA VAL A 30 -39.57 -44.12 -3.54
C VAL A 30 -38.50 -45.12 -3.96
N SER A 31 -38.76 -45.88 -5.02
CA SER A 31 -37.74 -46.71 -5.69
C SER A 31 -36.92 -45.86 -6.66
N CYS A 32 -35.60 -45.97 -6.56
CA CYS A 32 -34.68 -45.32 -7.48
C CYS A 32 -34.60 -46.10 -8.80
N GLY A 33 -34.87 -45.43 -9.92
CA GLY A 33 -34.80 -46.07 -11.25
C GLY A 33 -33.40 -46.50 -11.72
N SER A 34 -32.34 -46.05 -11.04
CA SER A 34 -30.95 -46.43 -11.37
C SER A 34 -30.44 -47.64 -10.60
N CYS A 35 -30.77 -47.78 -9.31
CA CYS A 35 -30.28 -48.89 -8.47
C CYS A 35 -31.37 -49.79 -7.88
N GLY A 36 -32.65 -49.48 -8.12
CA GLY A 36 -33.80 -50.21 -7.59
C GLY A 36 -34.02 -50.07 -6.08
N ARG A 37 -33.13 -49.38 -5.34
CA ARG A 37 -33.26 -49.21 -3.89
C ARG A 37 -34.44 -48.31 -3.54
N GLU A 38 -35.26 -48.80 -2.61
CA GLU A 38 -36.37 -48.05 -2.01
C GLU A 38 -35.88 -47.20 -0.83
N ARG A 39 -36.37 -45.96 -0.74
CA ARG A 39 -36.10 -45.07 0.39
C ARG A 39 -37.31 -44.22 0.74
N LEU A 40 -37.42 -43.78 1.99
CA LEU A 40 -38.47 -42.85 2.41
C LEU A 40 -38.09 -41.42 2.05
N VAL A 41 -39.02 -40.71 1.41
CA VAL A 41 -38.87 -39.31 1.01
C VAL A 41 -40.04 -38.51 1.57
N SER A 42 -39.81 -37.25 1.95
CA SER A 42 -40.90 -36.35 2.36
C SER A 42 -41.93 -36.22 1.24
N THR A 43 -43.22 -36.30 1.59
CA THR A 43 -44.33 -36.13 0.65
C THR A 43 -44.30 -34.76 -0.02
N SER A 44 -43.77 -33.73 0.66
CA SER A 44 -43.58 -32.40 0.09
C SER A 44 -42.55 -32.39 -1.05
N ASN A 45 -41.50 -33.20 -0.92
CA ASN A 45 -40.41 -33.27 -1.90
C ASN A 45 -40.81 -34.15 -3.09
N ALA A 46 -41.47 -35.28 -2.82
CA ALA A 46 -41.93 -36.20 -3.85
C ALA A 46 -43.04 -35.60 -4.75
N ALA A 47 -43.79 -34.61 -4.26
CA ALA A 47 -44.83 -33.91 -5.03
C ALA A 47 -44.30 -32.78 -5.94
N ILE A 48 -43.00 -32.45 -5.87
CA ILE A 48 -42.42 -31.39 -6.72
C ILE A 48 -42.31 -31.91 -8.16
N LYS A 49 -42.74 -31.13 -9.14
CA LYS A 49 -42.71 -31.50 -10.58
C LYS A 49 -41.30 -31.88 -11.08
N ALA A 50 -40.26 -31.29 -10.48
CA ALA A 50 -38.86 -31.56 -10.79
C ALA A 50 -38.25 -32.75 -10.02
N PHE A 51 -39.04 -33.46 -9.20
CA PHE A 51 -38.55 -34.62 -8.45
C PHE A 51 -38.22 -35.78 -9.41
N THR A 52 -36.96 -36.22 -9.39
CA THR A 52 -36.47 -37.26 -10.31
C THR A 52 -36.52 -38.66 -9.71
N GLY A 53 -36.72 -38.83 -8.40
CA GLY A 53 -36.72 -40.15 -7.76
C GLY A 53 -35.35 -40.85 -7.65
N ILE A 54 -34.31 -40.35 -8.32
CA ILE A 54 -32.94 -40.90 -8.22
C ILE A 54 -32.35 -40.64 -6.82
N CYS A 55 -31.72 -41.66 -6.23
CA CYS A 55 -31.07 -41.52 -4.92
C CYS A 55 -29.80 -40.68 -5.03
N GLN A 56 -29.34 -40.10 -3.92
CA GLN A 56 -28.20 -39.19 -3.93
C GLN A 56 -26.91 -39.86 -4.43
N GLU A 57 -26.72 -41.15 -4.11
CA GLU A 57 -25.58 -41.94 -4.60
C GLU A 57 -25.62 -42.08 -6.13
N CYS A 58 -26.74 -42.53 -6.69
CA CYS A 58 -26.89 -42.65 -8.15
C CYS A 58 -26.91 -41.30 -8.86
N ALA A 59 -27.38 -40.23 -8.20
CA ALA A 59 -27.31 -38.88 -8.75
C ALA A 59 -25.86 -38.37 -8.83
N HIS A 60 -25.00 -38.80 -7.90
CA HIS A 60 -23.56 -38.55 -7.99
C HIS A 60 -22.92 -39.37 -9.12
N ASP A 61 -23.35 -40.61 -9.35
CA ASP A 61 -22.85 -41.46 -10.44
C ASP A 61 -23.26 -40.93 -11.83
N LEU A 62 -24.50 -40.45 -11.99
CA LEU A 62 -25.00 -39.85 -13.24
C LEU A 62 -24.36 -38.51 -13.60
N VAL A 63 -23.76 -37.82 -12.62
CA VAL A 63 -22.99 -36.57 -12.82
C VAL A 63 -21.47 -36.87 -12.83
N GLY A 64 -21.08 -38.14 -12.62
CA GLY A 64 -19.76 -38.55 -12.15
C GLY A 64 -18.89 -39.33 -13.14
N GLU A 65 -19.23 -39.41 -14.42
CA GLU A 65 -18.32 -39.95 -15.45
C GLU A 65 -17.56 -38.82 -16.18
N PHE A 66 -16.55 -38.24 -15.52
CA PHE A 66 -15.51 -37.50 -16.25
C PHE A 66 -14.13 -37.74 -15.61
N ASN A 67 -13.39 -38.70 -16.20
CA ASN A 67 -11.93 -38.89 -16.12
C ASN A 67 -11.32 -38.95 -14.71
N MET A 68 -11.42 -40.09 -14.04
CA MET A 68 -10.47 -40.42 -12.97
C MET A 68 -9.12 -40.80 -13.58
N HIS A 69 -8.21 -39.83 -13.72
CA HIS A 69 -6.80 -40.10 -13.96
C HIS A 69 -6.28 -41.13 -12.93
N LYS A 70 -5.66 -42.21 -13.41
CA LYS A 70 -5.12 -43.31 -12.58
C LYS A 70 -3.59 -43.29 -12.50
N GLU A 71 -2.94 -42.75 -13.52
CA GLU A 71 -1.47 -42.69 -13.63
C GLU A 71 -0.96 -41.30 -13.34
N ASP A 72 0.26 -41.23 -12.79
CA ASP A 72 0.94 -39.97 -12.54
C ASP A 72 1.24 -39.25 -13.85
N LYS A 73 1.15 -37.92 -13.84
CA LYS A 73 1.26 -37.10 -15.04
C LYS A 73 2.37 -36.08 -14.90
N THR A 74 3.35 -36.14 -15.79
CA THR A 74 4.37 -35.09 -15.93
C THR A 74 3.89 -34.02 -16.91
N LEU A 75 4.02 -32.75 -16.52
CA LEU A 75 3.65 -31.58 -17.32
C LEU A 75 4.88 -31.06 -18.09
N PRO A 76 4.70 -30.30 -19.20
CA PRO A 76 5.80 -29.79 -20.03
C PRO A 76 6.85 -28.95 -19.28
N ASN A 77 6.48 -28.34 -18.16
CA ASN A 77 7.39 -27.56 -17.32
C ASN A 77 8.10 -28.37 -16.22
N GLY A 78 8.05 -29.71 -16.29
CA GLY A 78 8.68 -30.62 -15.34
C GLY A 78 7.87 -30.87 -14.06
N SER A 79 6.71 -30.24 -13.87
CA SER A 79 5.85 -30.52 -12.71
C SER A 79 5.21 -31.89 -12.82
N ILE A 80 4.99 -32.58 -11.70
CA ILE A 80 4.42 -33.93 -11.68
C ILE A 80 3.15 -33.94 -10.83
N ILE A 81 2.05 -34.48 -11.35
CA ILE A 81 0.78 -34.69 -10.64
C ILE A 81 0.69 -36.17 -10.25
N TYR A 82 0.67 -36.47 -8.96
CA TYR A 82 0.68 -37.85 -8.45
C TYR A 82 -0.73 -38.39 -8.24
N TRP A 83 -1.43 -38.70 -9.33
CA TRP A 83 -2.78 -39.28 -9.30
C TRP A 83 -2.82 -40.63 -8.57
N SER A 84 -1.73 -41.40 -8.63
CA SER A 84 -1.58 -42.68 -7.93
C SER A 84 -1.58 -42.52 -6.40
N ARG A 85 -1.21 -41.34 -5.89
CA ARG A 85 -1.07 -41.04 -4.45
C ARG A 85 -2.22 -40.24 -3.86
N ARG A 86 -3.32 -40.04 -4.59
CA ARG A 86 -4.44 -39.21 -4.14
C ARG A 86 -5.11 -39.77 -2.87
N LYS A 87 -5.51 -38.88 -1.96
CA LYS A 87 -6.31 -39.21 -0.76
C LYS A 87 -7.62 -38.44 -0.82
N GLY A 88 -8.68 -39.08 -1.29
CA GLY A 88 -9.97 -38.42 -1.53
C GLY A 88 -9.88 -37.31 -2.59
N LYS A 89 -10.10 -36.06 -2.18
CA LYS A 89 -9.98 -34.88 -3.08
C LYS A 89 -8.57 -34.32 -3.15
N ASP A 90 -7.65 -34.82 -2.32
CA ASP A 90 -6.32 -34.25 -2.16
C ASP A 90 -5.31 -34.99 -3.05
N ILE A 91 -4.57 -34.22 -3.85
CA ILE A 91 -3.65 -34.74 -4.86
C ILE A 91 -2.26 -34.12 -4.65
N PRO A 92 -1.23 -34.94 -4.40
CA PRO A 92 0.13 -34.44 -4.33
C PRO A 92 0.64 -34.01 -5.72
N VAL A 93 1.33 -32.87 -5.76
CA VAL A 93 1.90 -32.28 -6.96
C VAL A 93 3.30 -31.76 -6.65
N GLN A 94 4.29 -32.21 -7.43
CA GLN A 94 5.65 -31.68 -7.41
C GLN A 94 5.77 -30.49 -8.38
N CYS A 95 6.31 -29.37 -7.90
CA CYS A 95 6.62 -28.21 -8.73
C CYS A 95 7.84 -28.48 -9.62
N GLY A 96 7.73 -28.24 -10.92
CA GLY A 96 8.84 -28.44 -11.87
C GLY A 96 10.00 -27.44 -11.77
N MET A 97 9.84 -26.35 -11.00
CA MET A 97 10.89 -25.35 -10.78
C MET A 97 11.70 -25.55 -9.50
N CYS A 98 11.04 -25.88 -8.39
CA CYS A 98 11.70 -26.04 -7.09
C CYS A 98 11.69 -27.48 -6.55
N ASN A 99 11.05 -28.42 -7.25
CA ASN A 99 10.88 -29.82 -6.84
C ASN A 99 10.16 -30.03 -5.49
N GLN A 100 9.57 -28.99 -4.91
CA GLN A 100 8.77 -29.13 -3.70
C GLN A 100 7.41 -29.75 -4.03
N GLU A 101 7.01 -30.73 -3.21
CA GLU A 101 5.70 -31.37 -3.26
C GLU A 101 4.68 -30.57 -2.43
N ARG A 102 3.47 -30.39 -2.97
CA ARG A 102 2.33 -29.81 -2.25
C ARG A 102 1.05 -30.54 -2.58
N VAL A 103 0.06 -30.44 -1.70
CA VAL A 103 -1.26 -31.02 -1.92
C VAL A 103 -2.18 -29.96 -2.55
N VAL A 104 -2.91 -30.36 -3.60
CA VAL A 104 -3.95 -29.54 -4.23
C VAL A 104 -5.24 -30.32 -4.38
N LEU A 105 -6.35 -29.61 -4.56
CA LEU A 105 -7.65 -30.26 -4.81
C LEU A 105 -7.69 -30.89 -6.21
N ASN A 106 -8.33 -32.05 -6.34
CA ASN A 106 -8.55 -32.77 -7.59
C ASN A 106 -9.18 -31.86 -8.67
N LYS A 107 -10.19 -31.07 -8.29
CA LYS A 107 -10.83 -30.11 -9.20
C LYS A 107 -9.83 -29.14 -9.83
N LEU A 108 -8.78 -28.74 -9.09
CA LEU A 108 -7.73 -27.85 -9.58
C LEU A 108 -6.72 -28.61 -10.45
N ALA A 109 -6.25 -29.79 -10.00
CA ALA A 109 -5.30 -30.62 -10.74
C ALA A 109 -5.84 -31.13 -12.09
N SER A 110 -7.16 -31.28 -12.20
CA SER A 110 -7.85 -31.72 -13.43
C SER A 110 -8.05 -30.61 -14.46
N GLN A 111 -7.73 -29.35 -14.15
CA GLN A 111 -7.95 -28.24 -15.09
C GLN A 111 -6.96 -28.30 -16.25
N LYS A 112 -7.42 -27.99 -17.47
CA LYS A 112 -6.57 -27.97 -18.68
C LYS A 112 -5.40 -26.98 -18.58
N ASN A 113 -5.58 -25.88 -17.84
CA ASN A 113 -4.59 -24.83 -17.63
C ASN A 113 -3.77 -24.99 -16.33
N PHE A 114 -3.90 -26.12 -15.63
CA PHE A 114 -3.11 -26.38 -14.43
C PHE A 114 -1.65 -26.59 -14.80
N THR A 115 -0.75 -25.73 -14.30
CA THR A 115 0.67 -25.77 -14.64
C THR A 115 1.51 -26.58 -13.66
N GLY A 116 1.00 -26.95 -12.49
CA GLY A 116 1.77 -27.65 -11.46
C GLY A 116 2.86 -26.80 -10.76
N ILE A 117 3.20 -25.63 -11.28
CA ILE A 117 4.14 -24.69 -10.64
C ILE A 117 3.54 -24.14 -9.35
N CYS A 118 4.32 -24.11 -8.26
CA CYS A 118 3.86 -23.55 -6.99
C CYS A 118 3.71 -22.03 -7.09
N TYR A 119 2.88 -21.46 -6.21
CA TYR A 119 2.66 -20.01 -6.19
C TYR A 119 3.98 -19.23 -6.09
N ASP A 120 4.90 -19.67 -5.23
CA ASP A 120 6.22 -19.04 -5.05
C ASP A 120 7.01 -19.00 -6.34
N CYS A 121 7.08 -20.11 -7.08
CA CYS A 121 7.84 -20.18 -8.32
C CYS A 121 7.15 -19.43 -9.47
N ALA A 122 5.82 -19.50 -9.57
CA ALA A 122 5.07 -18.76 -10.57
C ALA A 122 5.22 -17.24 -10.34
N TYR A 123 5.20 -16.81 -9.08
CA TYR A 123 5.41 -15.41 -8.71
C TYR A 123 6.88 -14.98 -8.88
N ALA A 124 7.84 -15.81 -8.50
CA ALA A 124 9.27 -15.55 -8.67
C ALA A 124 9.67 -15.44 -10.15
N SER A 125 9.09 -16.23 -11.05
CA SER A 125 9.35 -16.10 -12.50
C SER A 125 8.87 -14.78 -13.11
N GLN A 126 7.96 -14.07 -12.43
CA GLN A 126 7.41 -12.78 -12.90
C GLN A 126 8.26 -11.58 -12.47
N ARG A 127 9.25 -11.76 -11.57
CA ARG A 127 10.19 -10.73 -11.14
C ARG A 127 11.59 -11.31 -11.10
N LYS A 128 12.44 -10.95 -12.05
CA LYS A 128 13.88 -11.23 -11.98
C LYS A 128 14.45 -10.49 -10.77
N TYR A 129 14.56 -11.17 -9.63
CA TYR A 129 15.10 -10.65 -8.36
C TYR A 129 16.65 -10.57 -8.34
N ASN A 130 17.27 -10.19 -9.46
CA ASN A 130 18.73 -10.19 -9.58
C ASN A 130 19.39 -8.81 -9.43
N ASP A 131 18.62 -7.72 -9.40
CA ASP A 131 19.21 -6.40 -9.54
C ASP A 131 19.09 -5.55 -8.27
N VAL A 132 20.22 -4.97 -7.86
CA VAL A 132 20.23 -3.76 -7.04
C VAL A 132 19.50 -2.68 -7.83
N GLN A 133 18.40 -2.15 -7.30
CA GLN A 133 17.60 -1.13 -7.97
C GLN A 133 17.94 0.24 -7.39
N GLN A 134 18.44 1.15 -8.23
CA GLN A 134 18.59 2.56 -7.88
C GLN A 134 17.31 3.32 -8.26
N LEU A 135 16.72 4.02 -7.29
CA LEU A 135 15.56 4.88 -7.50
C LEU A 135 16.01 6.25 -8.07
N PRO A 136 15.13 7.00 -8.78
CA PRO A 136 15.49 8.30 -9.36
C PRO A 136 16.01 9.34 -8.36
N ASN A 137 15.72 9.15 -7.08
CA ASN A 137 16.13 10.04 -6.01
C ASN A 137 17.40 9.58 -5.25
N GLY A 138 18.18 8.67 -5.85
CA GLY A 138 19.43 8.17 -5.29
C GLY A 138 19.28 7.07 -4.24
N SER A 139 18.07 6.73 -3.80
CA SER A 139 17.87 5.62 -2.86
C SER A 139 18.11 4.27 -3.54
N ILE A 140 18.61 3.28 -2.80
CA ILE A 140 18.99 1.96 -3.35
C ILE A 140 18.19 0.85 -2.67
N VAL A 141 17.66 -0.09 -3.46
CA VAL A 141 16.92 -1.27 -2.99
C VAL A 141 17.70 -2.53 -3.36
N TYR A 142 18.06 -3.31 -2.35
CA TYR A 142 18.86 -4.53 -2.50
C TYR A 142 17.93 -5.75 -2.51
N TRP A 143 17.42 -6.11 -3.69
CA TRP A 143 16.49 -7.24 -3.86
C TRP A 143 17.16 -8.61 -3.72
N ASN A 144 18.47 -8.69 -3.94
CA ASN A 144 19.26 -9.92 -4.10
C ASN A 144 19.92 -10.46 -2.82
N GLU A 145 19.87 -9.74 -1.69
CA GLU A 145 20.46 -10.18 -0.42
C GLU A 145 19.48 -10.94 0.50
N ARG A 146 18.42 -11.50 -0.08
CA ARG A 146 17.43 -12.29 0.66
C ARG A 146 17.94 -13.72 0.86
N GLN A 147 18.08 -14.16 2.11
CA GLN A 147 18.44 -15.54 2.45
C GLN A 147 17.25 -16.52 2.46
N GLY A 148 16.03 -16.07 2.14
CA GLY A 148 14.86 -16.91 1.87
C GLY A 148 13.58 -16.48 2.60
N GLY A 149 12.43 -16.70 1.95
CA GLY A 149 11.07 -16.49 2.50
C GLY A 149 10.33 -15.26 1.94
N ARG A 150 8.99 -15.32 1.82
CA ARG A 150 8.15 -14.20 1.33
C ARG A 150 8.25 -12.94 2.22
N ASP A 151 8.45 -13.16 3.52
CA ASP A 151 8.40 -12.14 4.57
C ASP A 151 9.77 -11.57 4.94
N GLU A 152 10.84 -12.02 4.29
CA GLU A 152 12.18 -11.52 4.61
C GLU A 152 12.30 -10.03 4.27
N PRO A 153 12.78 -9.20 5.20
CA PRO A 153 12.89 -7.77 4.95
C PRO A 153 13.93 -7.48 3.85
N ILE A 154 13.67 -6.42 3.09
CA ILE A 154 14.52 -5.92 2.02
C ILE A 154 15.41 -4.82 2.59
N ARG A 155 16.72 -4.87 2.31
CA ARG A 155 17.63 -3.77 2.62
C ARG A 155 17.36 -2.60 1.68
N VAL A 156 17.21 -1.41 2.23
CA VAL A 156 17.03 -0.16 1.49
C VAL A 156 17.96 0.91 2.05
N GLN A 157 18.77 1.53 1.19
CA GLN A 157 19.60 2.69 1.49
C GLN A 157 18.87 3.97 1.13
N CYS A 158 18.83 4.94 2.05
CA CYS A 158 18.27 6.26 1.80
C CYS A 158 19.21 7.11 0.93
N GLY A 159 18.73 7.65 -0.20
CA GLY A 159 19.51 8.54 -1.07
C GLY A 159 19.79 9.95 -0.52
N ILE A 160 19.64 10.17 0.80
CA ILE A 160 19.87 11.47 1.45
C ILE A 160 20.89 11.32 2.58
N CYS A 161 20.70 10.34 3.45
CA CYS A 161 21.56 10.11 4.62
C CYS A 161 22.37 8.82 4.55
N ASP A 162 22.23 8.05 3.45
CA ASP A 162 22.88 6.75 3.24
C ASP A 162 22.59 5.66 4.29
N GLU A 163 21.65 5.91 5.19
CA GLU A 163 21.22 4.94 6.19
C GLU A 163 20.55 3.73 5.51
N ILE A 164 21.07 2.54 5.82
CA ILE A 164 20.53 1.26 5.36
C ILE A 164 19.57 0.71 6.41
N ARG A 165 18.37 0.35 5.98
CA ARG A 165 17.32 -0.20 6.84
C ARG A 165 16.61 -1.39 6.21
N LEU A 166 16.03 -2.22 7.07
CA LEU A 166 15.25 -3.38 6.71
C LEU A 166 13.77 -3.00 6.55
N MET A 167 13.19 -3.30 5.39
CA MET A 167 11.83 -2.88 5.02
C MET A 167 10.98 -4.07 4.54
N PRO A 168 9.70 -4.17 4.91
CA PRO A 168 8.83 -5.23 4.40
C PRO A 168 8.68 -5.20 2.87
N ALA A 169 8.67 -6.38 2.26
CA ALA A 169 8.59 -6.56 0.80
C ALA A 169 7.44 -5.77 0.16
N TYR A 170 6.25 -5.89 0.76
CA TYR A 170 5.03 -5.27 0.24
C TYR A 170 5.12 -3.74 0.21
N LYS A 171 5.88 -3.13 1.14
CA LYS A 171 6.05 -1.68 1.24
C LYS A 171 7.02 -1.17 0.18
N VAL A 172 8.09 -1.92 -0.08
CA VAL A 172 9.08 -1.62 -1.12
C VAL A 172 8.49 -1.83 -2.53
N ALA A 173 7.61 -2.82 -2.68
CA ALA A 173 6.91 -3.10 -3.94
C ALA A 173 5.84 -2.06 -4.32
N ASN A 174 5.55 -1.09 -3.45
CA ASN A 174 4.61 -0.01 -3.75
C ASN A 174 5.21 0.93 -4.82
N PRO A 175 4.49 1.26 -5.91
CA PRO A 175 4.97 2.18 -6.94
C PRO A 175 5.38 3.57 -6.43
N ASN A 176 4.77 4.02 -5.32
CA ASN A 176 5.07 5.30 -4.68
C ASN A 176 6.18 5.21 -3.63
N PHE A 177 6.89 4.08 -3.56
CA PHE A 177 7.98 3.91 -2.62
C PHE A 177 9.17 4.81 -3.00
N THR A 178 9.51 5.73 -2.10
CA THR A 178 10.59 6.69 -2.34
C THR A 178 11.96 6.22 -1.86
N GLY A 179 12.06 5.17 -1.04
CA GLY A 179 13.35 4.75 -0.49
C GLY A 179 13.96 5.70 0.56
N TYR A 180 13.32 6.83 0.89
CA TYR A 180 13.75 7.71 1.99
C TYR A 180 13.42 7.14 3.37
N CYS A 181 14.29 7.37 4.36
CA CYS A 181 13.97 7.06 5.75
C CYS A 181 12.88 8.02 6.27
N VAL A 182 12.23 7.67 7.39
CA VAL A 182 11.12 8.47 7.94
C VAL A 182 11.57 9.89 8.29
N GLY A 183 12.79 10.05 8.80
CA GLY A 183 13.36 11.37 9.08
C GLY A 183 13.51 12.21 7.83
N CYS A 184 14.21 11.71 6.82
CA CYS A 184 14.45 12.43 5.58
C CYS A 184 13.17 12.74 4.78
N ALA A 185 12.20 11.82 4.79
CA ALA A 185 10.91 12.01 4.10
C ALA A 185 10.02 13.06 4.76
N ARG A 186 10.14 13.28 6.08
CA ARG A 186 9.31 14.23 6.84
C ARG A 186 9.98 15.58 7.09
N THR A 187 11.14 15.83 6.49
CA THR A 187 11.94 17.02 6.75
C THR A 187 11.76 18.07 5.65
N GLY A 188 11.50 19.31 6.05
CA GLY A 188 11.49 20.46 5.15
C GLY A 188 10.50 20.30 4.01
N HIS A 189 10.88 20.75 2.81
CA HIS A 189 10.08 20.70 1.58
C HIS A 189 9.60 19.30 1.16
N ARG A 190 10.16 18.23 1.73
CA ARG A 190 9.74 16.84 1.46
C ARG A 190 8.52 16.43 2.28
N SER A 191 8.22 17.13 3.37
CA SER A 191 7.03 16.85 4.17
C SER A 191 5.77 17.39 3.49
N HIS A 192 4.72 16.58 3.38
CA HIS A 192 3.41 17.05 2.90
C HIS A 192 2.78 18.15 3.78
N PHE A 193 3.26 18.29 5.02
CA PHE A 193 2.85 19.37 5.93
C PHE A 193 3.68 20.64 5.77
N TRP A 194 4.67 20.65 4.87
CA TRP A 194 5.55 21.80 4.68
C TRP A 194 4.81 22.96 4.03
N LYS A 195 4.59 24.02 4.80
CA LYS A 195 3.99 25.28 4.34
C LYS A 195 5.08 26.31 4.02
N GLY A 196 6.06 25.92 3.21
CA GLY A 196 7.17 26.81 2.83
C GLY A 196 8.09 27.21 3.98
N GLY A 197 8.04 26.51 5.12
CA GLY A 197 8.80 26.86 6.33
C GLY A 197 8.23 28.03 7.11
N ARG A 198 7.00 28.45 6.80
CA ARG A 198 6.26 29.51 7.47
C ARG A 198 5.29 28.93 8.50
N PHE A 199 5.28 29.46 9.72
CA PHE A 199 4.29 29.09 10.72
C PHE A 199 4.00 30.23 11.71
N LYS A 200 2.77 30.25 12.25
CA LYS A 200 2.32 31.25 13.22
C LYS A 200 2.72 30.83 14.62
N HIS A 201 3.52 31.64 15.28
CA HIS A 201 3.95 31.44 16.67
C HIS A 201 2.81 31.83 17.64
N PRO A 202 2.71 31.23 18.84
CA PRO A 202 1.66 31.55 19.82
C PRO A 202 1.52 33.03 20.19
N ASN A 203 2.60 33.81 20.07
CA ASN A 203 2.58 35.26 20.31
C ASN A 203 2.02 36.10 19.15
N GLY A 204 1.57 35.47 18.07
CA GLY A 204 0.92 36.08 16.91
C GLY A 204 1.81 36.34 15.70
N TYR A 205 3.14 36.25 15.83
CA TYR A 205 4.05 36.49 14.71
C TYR A 205 4.14 35.31 13.75
N ILE A 206 4.38 35.60 12.47
CA ILE A 206 4.80 34.58 11.50
C ILE A 206 6.32 34.42 11.57
N LEU A 207 6.78 33.18 11.70
CA LEU A 207 8.19 32.80 11.65
C LEU A 207 8.48 32.09 10.32
N VAL A 208 9.65 32.36 9.76
CA VAL A 208 10.16 31.76 8.52
C VAL A 208 11.44 31.00 8.85
N ARG A 209 11.54 29.75 8.40
CA ARG A 209 12.77 28.96 8.51
C ARG A 209 13.75 29.32 7.39
N LEU A 210 14.95 29.76 7.75
CA LEU A 210 16.04 30.02 6.83
C LEU A 210 17.02 28.85 6.79
N THR A 211 17.63 28.62 5.64
CA THR A 211 18.76 27.68 5.48
C THR A 211 20.09 28.40 5.71
N PRO A 212 21.19 27.71 6.10
CA PRO A 212 22.49 28.35 6.36
C PRO A 212 23.08 29.15 5.20
N ASP A 213 22.71 28.80 3.96
CA ASP A 213 23.10 29.51 2.74
C ASP A 213 22.24 30.74 2.46
N HIS A 214 21.19 31.00 3.23
CA HIS A 214 20.33 32.16 3.03
C HIS A 214 21.07 33.48 3.37
N PRO A 215 20.99 34.54 2.54
CA PRO A 215 21.75 35.78 2.76
C PRO A 215 21.49 36.47 4.11
N TYR A 216 20.28 36.30 4.65
CA TYR A 216 19.85 36.85 5.95
C TYR A 216 19.91 35.83 7.09
N TYR A 217 20.59 34.69 6.92
CA TYR A 217 20.67 33.64 7.93
C TYR A 217 21.28 34.13 9.26
N CYS A 218 22.12 35.15 9.25
CA CYS A 218 22.65 35.79 10.45
C CYS A 218 21.56 36.39 11.37
N MET A 219 20.35 36.61 10.87
CA MET A 219 19.20 37.07 11.67
C MET A 219 18.37 35.92 12.26
N ALA A 220 18.68 34.67 11.92
CA ALA A 220 17.93 33.51 12.39
C ALA A 220 18.36 33.12 13.82
N ASP A 221 17.41 32.60 14.59
CA ASP A 221 17.68 32.06 15.93
C ASP A 221 18.38 30.68 15.88
N ILE A 222 18.61 30.08 17.05
CA ILE A 222 19.21 28.75 17.20
C ILE A 222 18.41 27.63 16.50
N HIS A 223 17.14 27.88 16.18
CA HIS A 223 16.27 26.95 15.46
C HIS A 223 16.18 27.28 13.96
N HIS A 224 17.00 28.22 13.48
CA HIS A 224 17.03 28.70 12.10
C HIS A 224 15.75 29.44 11.70
N LEU A 225 15.10 30.11 12.65
CA LEU A 225 13.86 30.84 12.43
C LEU A 225 14.10 32.35 12.52
N VAL A 226 13.46 33.11 11.64
CA VAL A 226 13.42 34.56 11.69
C VAL A 226 11.96 35.04 11.68
N PRO A 227 11.60 36.09 12.45
CA PRO A 227 10.30 36.72 12.30
C PRO A 227 10.12 37.32 10.90
N GLU A 228 9.02 36.99 10.24
CA GLU A 228 8.76 37.36 8.84
C GLU A 228 8.81 38.88 8.61
N HIS A 229 8.20 39.66 9.51
CA HIS A 229 8.24 41.12 9.46
C HIS A 229 9.67 41.69 9.50
N ARG A 230 10.58 41.07 10.26
CA ARG A 230 12.00 41.47 10.30
C ARG A 230 12.71 41.14 9.00
N LEU A 231 12.42 39.96 8.44
CA LEU A 231 13.00 39.53 7.16
C LEU A 231 12.57 40.46 6.01
N ILE A 232 11.27 40.76 5.91
CA ILE A 232 10.72 41.66 4.88
C ILE A 232 11.33 43.07 4.99
N MET A 233 11.50 43.59 6.21
CA MET A 233 12.15 44.88 6.41
C MET A 233 13.64 44.84 6.01
N ALA A 234 14.36 43.78 6.37
CA ALA A 234 15.77 43.58 5.98
C ALA A 234 15.93 43.54 4.44
N GLU A 235 15.03 42.83 3.77
CA GLU A 235 14.98 42.76 2.31
C GLU A 235 14.68 44.11 1.67
N HIS A 236 13.74 44.87 2.25
CA HIS A 236 13.38 46.20 1.77
C HIS A 236 14.55 47.19 1.86
N ILE A 237 15.28 47.20 2.99
CA ILE A 237 16.46 48.07 3.15
C ILE A 237 17.71 47.52 2.44
N GLY A 238 17.75 46.22 2.14
CA GLY A 238 18.82 45.54 1.44
C GLY A 238 20.04 45.19 2.31
N ARG A 239 19.85 45.03 3.63
CA ARG A 239 20.89 44.57 4.57
C ARG A 239 20.26 43.89 5.79
N PRO A 240 20.99 43.02 6.52
CA PRO A 240 20.50 42.51 7.79
C PRO A 240 20.15 43.62 8.79
N LEU A 241 19.13 43.39 9.61
CA LEU A 241 18.80 44.28 10.72
C LEU A 241 19.83 44.13 11.84
N ARG A 242 20.24 45.26 12.42
CA ARG A 242 21.08 45.34 13.60
C ARG A 242 20.29 44.93 14.86
N GLU A 243 21.01 44.60 15.91
CA GLU A 243 20.40 44.17 17.20
C GLU A 243 19.55 45.27 17.85
N ASN A 244 19.89 46.54 17.62
CA ASN A 244 19.17 47.69 18.14
C ASN A 244 18.01 48.16 17.24
N GLU A 245 17.78 47.49 16.11
CA GLU A 245 16.72 47.81 15.17
C GLU A 245 15.48 46.93 15.44
N ILE A 246 14.37 47.60 15.74
CA ILE A 246 13.08 46.99 16.07
C ILE A 246 12.11 47.29 14.93
N VAL A 247 11.34 46.29 14.51
CA VAL A 247 10.30 46.47 13.49
C VAL A 247 8.93 46.41 14.17
N HIS A 248 8.12 47.44 13.95
CA HIS A 248 6.80 47.59 14.54
C HIS A 248 5.70 47.49 13.47
N HIS A 249 4.55 46.91 13.84
CA HIS A 249 3.35 46.84 12.98
C HIS A 249 2.47 48.06 13.26
N LYS A 250 2.24 48.92 12.26
CA LYS A 250 1.48 50.17 12.42
C LYS A 250 0.03 49.92 12.84
N ASN A 251 -0.61 48.89 12.29
CA ASN A 251 -1.99 48.50 12.65
C ASN A 251 -2.09 47.58 13.88
N GLY A 252 -0.97 47.19 14.51
CA GLY A 252 -0.95 46.25 15.64
C GLY A 252 -1.26 44.78 15.29
N VAL A 253 -1.52 44.46 14.02
CA VAL A 253 -1.82 43.11 13.53
C VAL A 253 -0.52 42.40 13.16
N LYS A 254 -0.10 41.42 13.97
CA LYS A 254 1.24 40.80 13.92
C LYS A 254 1.51 39.88 12.73
N ASP A 255 0.47 39.47 12.01
CA ASP A 255 0.56 38.66 10.79
C ASP A 255 0.31 39.47 9.50
N ASP A 256 0.04 40.77 9.60
CA ASP A 256 0.00 41.69 8.47
C ASP A 256 1.39 42.25 8.19
N ASN A 257 2.18 41.49 7.42
CA ASN A 257 3.58 41.79 7.13
C ASN A 257 3.78 42.56 5.81
N GLN A 258 2.76 43.27 5.30
CA GLN A 258 2.95 44.17 4.17
C GLN A 258 3.94 45.29 4.53
N ILE A 259 4.88 45.59 3.64
CA ILE A 259 5.99 46.52 3.96
C ILE A 259 5.47 47.91 4.35
N GLU A 260 4.38 48.36 3.74
CA GLU A 260 3.68 49.60 4.07
C GLU A 260 3.14 49.63 5.52
N ASN A 261 2.82 48.48 6.10
CA ASN A 261 2.35 48.32 7.48
C ASN A 261 3.50 48.19 8.50
N LEU A 262 4.75 48.12 8.04
CA LEU A 262 5.92 47.97 8.90
C LEU A 262 6.64 49.32 9.11
N GLU A 263 7.21 49.49 10.30
CA GLU A 263 8.03 50.66 10.65
C GLU A 263 9.31 50.19 11.35
N LEU A 264 10.46 50.70 10.91
CA LEU A 264 11.76 50.43 11.51
C LEU A 264 12.07 51.52 12.55
N LEU A 265 12.24 51.10 13.80
CA LEU A 265 12.55 51.96 14.93
C LEU A 265 13.93 51.61 15.50
N ALA A 266 14.75 52.61 15.76
CA ALA A 266 15.94 52.45 16.57
C ALA A 266 15.55 52.41 18.06
N ARG A 267 16.03 51.41 18.81
CA ARG A 267 15.84 51.33 20.26
C ARG A 267 16.50 52.54 20.93
N SER A 268 15.73 53.59 21.27
CA SER A 268 16.28 54.80 21.87
C SER A 268 16.38 54.69 23.41
N ARG A 269 17.64 54.64 23.88
CA ARG A 269 18.23 55.11 25.16
C ARG A 269 17.87 54.45 26.50
N HIS A 270 18.86 53.75 27.09
CA HIS A 270 19.41 54.01 28.44
C HIS A 270 20.86 53.48 28.48
N HIS A 271 21.79 54.25 29.08
CA HIS A 271 23.27 54.08 29.14
C HIS A 271 24.11 54.71 28.00
N THR A 272 24.50 55.98 28.23
CA THR A 272 25.79 56.61 27.90
C THR A 272 26.52 56.20 26.61
N GLY A 273 26.52 57.09 25.61
CA GLY A 273 27.77 57.44 24.91
C GLY A 273 28.11 56.80 23.57
N PHE A 274 27.18 56.18 22.82
CA PHE A 274 27.46 55.78 21.43
C PHE A 274 26.69 56.63 20.43
N GLN A 275 27.44 57.41 19.64
CA GLN A 275 26.93 58.18 18.52
C GLN A 275 26.42 57.24 17.41
N ASN A 276 25.25 57.55 16.87
CA ASN A 276 24.74 56.99 15.62
C ASN A 276 25.72 57.33 14.48
N LYS A 277 26.58 56.40 14.08
CA LYS A 277 27.19 56.47 12.75
C LYS A 277 26.10 56.08 11.75
N GLY A 278 25.63 57.09 11.02
CA GLY A 278 24.56 56.96 10.04
C GLY A 278 24.85 55.89 9.00
N ASP A 279 23.79 55.25 8.53
CA ASP A 279 23.81 54.30 7.42
C ASP A 279 24.44 54.95 6.19
N SER A 280 25.63 54.51 5.84
CA SER A 280 26.26 54.89 4.57
C SER A 280 25.63 54.06 3.45
N ALA A 281 25.21 54.71 2.36
CA ALA A 281 24.70 54.04 1.16
C ALA A 281 25.67 52.98 0.61
N SER A 282 26.96 53.07 0.93
CA SER A 282 27.98 52.08 0.60
C SER A 282 27.76 50.74 1.31
N GLU A 283 27.34 50.71 2.57
CA GLU A 283 27.12 49.46 3.31
C GLU A 283 25.91 48.67 2.77
N ALA A 284 24.81 49.36 2.50
CA ALA A 284 23.63 48.74 1.88
C ALA A 284 23.92 48.24 0.46
N ASN A 285 24.72 48.99 -0.33
CA ASN A 285 25.12 48.55 -1.66
C ASN A 285 26.05 47.33 -1.62
N LEU A 286 26.98 47.26 -0.66
CA LEU A 286 27.81 46.06 -0.45
C LEU A 286 26.96 44.85 -0.11
N TRP A 287 25.99 44.97 0.81
CA TRP A 287 25.10 43.88 1.14
C TRP A 287 24.24 43.43 -0.04
N ARG A 288 23.72 44.37 -0.85
CA ARG A 288 23.00 44.02 -2.09
C ARG A 288 23.87 43.18 -3.04
N LEU A 289 25.15 43.50 -3.19
CA LEU A 289 26.08 42.71 -3.99
C LEU A 289 26.34 41.32 -3.39
N VAL A 290 26.55 41.23 -2.07
CA VAL A 290 26.73 39.95 -1.36
C VAL A 290 25.48 39.08 -1.51
N ILE A 291 24.29 39.64 -1.31
CA ILE A 291 23.02 38.93 -1.47
C ILE A 291 22.86 38.42 -2.91
N ALA A 292 23.19 39.24 -3.90
CA ALA A 292 23.14 38.83 -5.30
C ALA A 292 24.11 37.66 -5.59
N LEU A 293 25.34 37.72 -5.05
CA LEU A 293 26.33 36.66 -5.21
C LEU A 293 25.86 35.34 -4.57
N VAL A 294 25.35 35.39 -3.34
CA VAL A 294 24.83 34.21 -2.62
C VAL A 294 23.66 33.58 -3.38
N LYS A 295 22.71 34.40 -3.86
CA LYS A 295 21.59 33.92 -4.70
C LYS A 295 22.08 33.22 -5.97
N MET A 296 23.10 33.76 -6.64
CA MET A 296 23.69 33.12 -7.84
C MET A 296 24.35 31.77 -7.53
N LEU A 297 24.92 31.61 -6.33
CA LEU A 297 25.57 30.37 -5.90
C LEU A 297 24.54 29.30 -5.46
N SER A 298 23.46 29.68 -4.78
CA SER A 298 22.39 28.76 -4.35
C SER A 298 21.53 28.22 -5.50
N HIS A 299 21.53 28.85 -6.68
CA HIS A 299 20.80 28.37 -7.87
C HIS A 299 21.59 27.41 -8.77
N LYS A 300 22.86 27.12 -8.46
CA LYS A 300 23.74 26.24 -9.26
C LYS A 300 23.87 24.80 -8.72
N SER A 301 23.07 24.42 -7.73
CA SER A 301 23.11 23.10 -7.06
C SER A 301 21.78 22.36 -7.16
#